data_AF-E3NY90-F1
#
_entry.id   AF-E3NY90-F1
#
_cell.length_a   1.000
_cell.length_b   1.000
_cell.length_c   1.000
_cell.angle_alpha   90.00
_cell.angle_beta   90.00
_cell.angle_gamma   90.00
#
_symmetry.space_group_name_H-M   'P 1'
#
loop_
_entity.id
_entity.type
_entity.pdbx_description
1 polymer ?
#
loop_
_entity_poly.entity_id
_entity_poly.type
_entity_poly.pdbx_seq_one_letter_code
_entity_poly.pdbx_strand_id
1 'polypeptide(L)'
;MNATIYALLCLAAAAANVATVGEKMKSCNDWSDIICTKGCKTFVTITNCTLPSYPKKPVTTELCTIGYGRDTAAAKACITGQGSFCCTGTTTGHATCSGCVPYNKVSWAN
;
A
#
# COMPACT_ATOMS: atom_id res chain seq x y z
N MET A 1 -19.93 45.93 22.41
CA MET A 1 -19.88 44.91 21.33
C MET A 1 -18.42 44.51 21.15
N ASN A 2 -18.03 43.39 21.76
CA ASN A 2 -16.62 43.07 22.02
C ASN A 2 -16.10 42.11 20.94
N ALA A 3 -15.43 42.67 19.92
CA ALA A 3 -14.95 41.97 18.73
C ALA A 3 -13.90 40.87 19.02
N THR A 4 -13.40 40.80 20.25
CA THR A 4 -12.38 39.85 20.71
C THR A 4 -12.94 38.45 21.00
N ILE A 5 -14.23 38.32 21.35
CA ILE A 5 -14.84 37.01 21.66
C ILE A 5 -15.08 36.19 20.37
N TYR A 6 -15.41 36.85 19.26
CA TYR A 6 -15.63 36.18 17.97
C TYR A 6 -14.32 35.64 17.35
N ALA A 7 -13.19 36.31 17.60
CA ALA A 7 -11.89 35.86 17.11
C ALA A 7 -11.41 34.58 17.82
N LEU A 8 -11.71 34.42 19.10
CA LEU A 8 -11.37 33.22 19.89
C LEU A 8 -12.19 31.99 19.49
N LEU A 9 -13.44 32.18 19.06
CA LEU A 9 -14.30 31.09 18.57
C LEU A 9 -13.83 30.51 17.23
N CYS A 10 -13.21 31.31 16.37
CA CYS A 10 -12.68 30.84 15.08
C CYS A 10 -11.41 29.98 15.24
N LEU A 11 -10.58 30.24 16.27
CA LEU A 11 -9.34 29.48 16.46
C LEU A 11 -9.58 28.08 17.04
N ALA A 12 -10.70 27.87 17.74
CA ALA A 12 -11.09 26.56 18.26
C ALA A 12 -11.69 25.63 17.18
N ALA A 13 -12.21 26.17 16.08
CA ALA A 13 -12.78 25.39 14.98
C ALA A 13 -11.72 24.85 13.99
N ALA A 14 -10.47 25.34 14.06
CA ALA A 14 -9.39 24.85 13.19
C ALA A 14 -8.67 23.61 13.72
N ALA A 15 -8.82 23.29 15.01
CA ALA A 15 -8.11 22.16 15.65
C ALA A 15 -8.87 20.83 15.63
N ALA A 16 -10.16 20.83 15.24
CA ALA A 16 -11.00 19.61 15.22
C ALA A 16 -10.93 18.82 13.91
N ASN A 17 -10.19 19.31 12.90
CA ASN A 17 -10.15 18.70 11.57
C ASN A 17 -8.95 17.75 11.40
N VAL A 18 -8.18 17.52 12.45
CA VAL A 18 -7.07 16.56 12.44
C VAL A 18 -7.56 15.19 12.94
N ALA A 19 -8.72 14.76 12.45
CA ALA A 19 -8.80 13.37 12.04
C ALA A 19 -7.87 13.29 10.82
N THR A 20 -6.57 13.01 10.94
CA THR A 20 -6.10 11.63 11.12
C THR A 20 -7.13 10.57 10.74
N VAL A 21 -7.81 10.79 9.60
CA VAL A 21 -7.78 9.74 8.59
C VAL A 21 -6.30 9.62 8.29
N GLY A 22 -5.59 8.85 9.11
CA GLY A 22 -4.57 7.99 8.56
C GLY A 22 -5.35 7.21 7.54
N GLU A 23 -5.46 7.76 6.32
CA GLU A 23 -5.74 7.01 5.13
C GLU A 23 -4.61 6.03 5.20
N LYS A 24 -4.91 4.88 5.80
CA LYS A 24 -4.00 3.76 5.80
C LYS A 24 -3.83 3.59 4.31
N MET A 25 -2.70 4.08 3.80
CA MET A 25 -2.46 4.14 2.38
C MET A 25 -2.08 2.70 2.08
N LYS A 26 -3.15 1.93 1.97
CA LYS A 26 -3.20 0.52 2.33
C LYS A 26 -2.81 -0.17 1.06
N SER A 27 -1.60 -0.72 1.13
CA SER A 27 -0.69 -0.79 0.02
C SER A 27 -1.26 -1.62 -1.12
N CYS A 28 -0.67 -1.43 -2.27
CA CYS A 28 -1.09 -2.02 -3.52
C CYS A 28 -1.21 -3.55 -3.45
N ASN A 29 -2.43 -4.09 -3.31
CA ASN A 29 -2.74 -5.53 -3.08
C ASN A 29 -2.62 -6.04 -1.62
N ASP A 30 -2.63 -5.16 -0.61
CA ASP A 30 -2.73 -5.53 0.82
C ASP A 30 -4.20 -5.68 1.29
N TRP A 31 -5.15 -5.39 0.41
CA TRP A 31 -6.58 -5.62 0.63
C TRP A 31 -6.99 -6.94 -0.03
N SER A 32 -7.60 -7.85 0.72
CA SER A 32 -8.25 -9.04 0.15
C SER A 32 -9.42 -8.67 -0.78
N ASP A 33 -10.03 -7.52 -0.54
CA ASP A 33 -11.32 -7.15 -1.15
C ASP A 33 -11.16 -6.19 -2.33
N ILE A 34 -9.95 -5.69 -2.61
CA ILE A 34 -9.67 -4.70 -3.67
C ILE A 34 -8.52 -5.19 -4.55
N ILE A 35 -8.74 -5.17 -5.86
CA ILE A 35 -7.75 -5.47 -6.90
C ILE A 35 -7.31 -4.16 -7.56
N CYS A 36 -6.01 -4.01 -7.79
CA CYS A 36 -5.41 -2.89 -8.51
C CYS A 36 -5.35 -3.17 -10.01
N THR A 37 -6.42 -2.90 -10.77
CA THR A 37 -6.47 -3.23 -12.22
C THR A 37 -5.49 -2.43 -13.08
N LYS A 38 -5.02 -1.27 -12.60
CA LYS A 38 -4.01 -0.45 -13.28
C LYS A 38 -2.65 -0.52 -12.57
N GLY A 39 -2.46 -1.53 -11.69
CA GLY A 39 -1.24 -1.77 -10.93
C GLY A 39 -0.96 -0.74 -9.84
N CYS A 40 0.26 -0.80 -9.30
CA CYS A 40 0.75 0.19 -8.35
C CYS A 40 1.27 1.44 -9.06
N LYS A 41 1.05 2.60 -8.47
CA LYS A 41 1.85 3.79 -8.72
C LYS A 41 2.96 3.85 -7.68
N THR A 42 4.09 4.43 -8.08
CA THR A 42 5.36 4.43 -7.34
C THR A 42 5.81 3.01 -6.97
N PHE A 43 6.58 2.82 -5.90
CA PHE A 43 7.15 1.53 -5.54
C PHE A 43 7.36 1.41 -4.04
N VAL A 44 7.28 0.17 -3.54
CA VAL A 44 7.78 -0.21 -2.22
C VAL A 44 9.10 -0.94 -2.43
N THR A 45 10.12 -0.56 -1.68
CA THR A 45 11.35 -1.34 -1.59
C THR A 45 11.26 -2.23 -0.36
N ILE A 46 11.54 -3.52 -0.51
CA ILE A 46 11.52 -4.48 0.61
C ILE A 46 12.74 -5.38 0.56
N THR A 47 13.33 -5.64 1.73
CA THR A 47 14.51 -6.49 1.88
C THR A 47 14.11 -7.94 2.18
N ASN A 48 15.10 -8.83 2.14
CA ASN A 48 14.96 -10.25 2.46
C ASN A 48 13.93 -10.99 1.60
N CYS A 49 14.01 -10.78 0.28
CA CYS A 49 13.11 -11.38 -0.70
C CYS A 49 13.70 -12.65 -1.30
N THR A 50 12.87 -13.68 -1.42
CA THR A 50 13.21 -14.93 -2.09
C THR A 50 12.23 -15.20 -3.21
N LEU A 51 12.72 -15.75 -4.32
CA LEU A 51 11.86 -16.23 -5.39
C LEU A 51 11.55 -17.71 -5.13
N PRO A 52 10.29 -18.08 -4.79
CA PRO A 52 9.95 -19.47 -4.51
C PRO A 52 10.00 -20.35 -5.76
N SER A 53 9.77 -19.76 -6.94
CA SER A 53 9.87 -20.41 -8.24
C SER A 53 11.31 -20.53 -8.72
N TYR A 54 11.59 -21.60 -9.49
CA TYR A 54 12.91 -21.84 -10.06
C TYR A 54 13.18 -20.86 -11.23
N PRO A 55 14.40 -20.32 -11.37
CA PRO A 55 15.58 -20.54 -10.53
C PRO A 55 15.49 -19.83 -9.19
N LYS A 56 15.83 -20.55 -8.10
CA LYS A 56 15.94 -19.98 -6.75
C LYS A 56 16.97 -18.84 -6.77
N LYS A 57 16.48 -17.61 -6.66
CA LYS A 57 17.36 -16.44 -6.52
C LYS A 57 17.88 -16.35 -5.09
N PRO A 58 19.12 -15.84 -4.90
CA PRO A 58 19.60 -15.48 -3.57
C PRO A 58 18.67 -14.45 -2.93
N VAL A 59 18.78 -14.29 -1.62
CA VAL A 59 18.04 -13.26 -0.89
C VAL A 59 18.41 -11.89 -1.43
N THR A 60 17.42 -11.14 -1.94
CA THR A 60 17.61 -9.82 -2.54
C THR A 60 16.77 -8.74 -1.85
N THR A 61 17.06 -7.49 -2.22
CA THR A 61 16.18 -6.34 -2.00
C THR A 61 15.43 -6.07 -3.29
N GLU A 62 14.11 -6.04 -3.23
CA GLU A 62 13.24 -5.90 -4.41
C GLU A 62 12.47 -4.60 -4.41
N LEU A 63 12.20 -4.11 -5.62
CA LEU A 63 11.34 -2.97 -5.91
C LEU A 63 10.00 -3.47 -6.40
N CYS A 64 8.99 -3.42 -5.53
CA CYS A 64 7.64 -3.86 -5.81
C CYS A 64 6.91 -2.79 -6.61
N THR A 65 6.92 -2.95 -7.94
CA THR A 65 6.35 -2.00 -8.89
C THR A 65 4.97 -2.43 -9.41
N ILE A 66 4.66 -3.72 -9.36
CA ILE A 66 3.39 -4.28 -9.88
C ILE A 66 2.39 -4.56 -8.76
N GLY A 67 2.87 -5.06 -7.61
CA GLY A 67 2.05 -5.43 -6.47
C GLY A 67 2.87 -5.55 -5.18
N TYR A 68 2.28 -5.19 -4.05
CA TYR A 68 2.86 -5.31 -2.72
C TYR A 68 1.80 -5.52 -1.62
N GLY A 69 1.76 -6.73 -1.06
CA GLY A 69 0.72 -7.12 -0.10
C GLY A 69 1.13 -8.24 0.83
N ARG A 70 0.18 -8.76 1.61
CA ARG A 70 0.38 -9.93 2.47
C ARG A 70 0.50 -11.22 1.64
N ASP A 71 1.56 -11.98 1.86
CA ASP A 71 1.72 -13.34 1.31
C ASP A 71 1.34 -14.40 2.34
N THR A 72 1.90 -14.28 3.55
CA THR A 72 1.56 -15.09 4.72
C THR A 72 1.40 -14.19 5.95
N ALA A 73 1.13 -14.78 7.13
CA ALA A 73 1.13 -14.01 8.37
C ALA A 73 2.48 -13.33 8.67
N ALA A 74 3.59 -13.89 8.19
CA ALA A 74 4.95 -13.42 8.45
C ALA A 74 5.66 -12.83 7.23
N ALA A 75 5.07 -12.95 6.03
CA ALA A 75 5.71 -12.54 4.78
C ALA A 75 4.83 -11.64 3.91
N LYS A 76 5.48 -10.85 3.09
CA LYS A 76 4.91 -9.95 2.11
C LYS A 76 5.19 -10.44 0.70
N ALA A 77 4.19 -10.35 -0.17
CA ALA A 77 4.32 -10.63 -1.59
C ALA A 77 4.79 -9.35 -2.26
N CYS A 78 5.90 -9.42 -3.00
CA CYS A 78 6.43 -8.35 -3.81
C CYS A 78 6.42 -8.78 -5.28
N ILE A 79 5.56 -8.15 -6.08
CA ILE A 79 5.42 -8.47 -7.50
C ILE A 79 6.19 -7.42 -8.30
N THR A 80 7.12 -7.90 -9.10
CA THR A 80 7.97 -7.11 -10.00
C THR A 80 7.85 -7.66 -11.42
N GLY A 81 8.45 -6.98 -12.40
CA GLY A 81 8.54 -7.50 -13.77
C GLY A 81 9.34 -8.80 -13.90
N GLN A 82 10.11 -9.19 -12.87
CA GLN A 82 10.87 -10.44 -12.85
C GLN A 82 10.09 -11.62 -12.27
N GLY A 83 9.03 -11.35 -11.49
CA GLY A 83 8.26 -12.39 -10.81
C GLY A 83 7.66 -11.93 -9.49
N SER A 84 7.09 -12.90 -8.76
CA SER A 84 6.50 -12.69 -7.43
C SER A 84 7.44 -13.25 -6.35
N PHE A 85 7.94 -12.36 -5.51
CA PHE A 85 8.87 -12.67 -4.43
C PHE A 85 8.15 -12.76 -3.08
N CYS A 86 8.60 -13.68 -2.23
CA CYS A 86 8.21 -13.78 -0.84
C CYS A 86 9.27 -13.09 0.02
N CYS A 87 8.87 -12.04 0.75
CA CYS A 87 9.79 -11.17 1.47
C CYS A 87 9.43 -11.06 2.96
N THR A 88 10.43 -11.09 3.85
CA THR A 88 10.22 -10.97 5.31
C THR A 88 10.97 -9.81 5.96
N GLY A 89 11.64 -8.97 5.15
CA GLY A 89 12.45 -7.86 5.61
C GLY A 89 11.68 -6.56 5.81
N THR A 90 12.45 -5.49 6.00
CA THR A 90 11.94 -4.13 6.23
C THR A 90 11.53 -3.46 4.93
N THR A 91 10.53 -2.58 5.01
CA THR A 91 9.97 -1.88 3.86
C THR A 91 10.26 -0.39 3.91
N THR A 92 10.58 0.20 2.78
CA THR A 92 10.68 1.65 2.59
C THR A 92 9.92 2.09 1.33
N GLY A 93 9.62 3.39 1.26
CA GLY A 93 8.81 3.94 0.18
C GLY A 93 7.31 3.70 0.37
N HIS A 94 6.54 4.05 -0.65
CA HIS A 94 5.10 3.93 -0.63
C HIS A 94 4.58 3.66 -2.05
N ALA A 95 3.56 2.81 -2.15
CA ALA A 95 2.89 2.51 -3.41
C ALA A 95 1.38 2.64 -3.26
N THR A 96 0.77 3.40 -4.16
CA THR A 96 -0.69 3.59 -4.22
C THR A 96 -1.31 2.69 -5.27
N CYS A 97 -2.44 2.07 -4.94
CA CYS A 97 -3.19 1.24 -5.87
C CYS A 97 -3.90 2.13 -6.92
N SER A 98 -3.78 1.79 -8.20
CA SER A 98 -4.49 2.49 -9.29
C SER A 98 -5.51 1.56 -9.95
N GLY A 99 -6.69 2.09 -10.28
CA GLY A 99 -7.78 1.29 -10.81
C GLY A 99 -8.33 0.30 -9.79
N CYS A 100 -8.48 0.74 -8.54
CA CYS A 100 -9.05 -0.04 -7.45
C CYS A 100 -10.46 -0.50 -7.83
N VAL A 101 -10.67 -1.81 -7.88
CA VAL A 101 -12.00 -2.41 -8.07
C VAL A 101 -12.21 -3.49 -7.01
N PRO A 102 -13.44 -3.69 -6.53
CA PRO A 102 -13.73 -4.80 -5.62
C PRO A 102 -13.42 -6.16 -6.25
N TYR A 103 -12.89 -7.11 -5.47
CA TYR A 103 -12.53 -8.45 -5.94
C TYR A 103 -13.72 -9.15 -6.64
N ASN A 104 -14.91 -9.03 -6.07
CA ASN A 104 -16.15 -9.58 -6.62
C ASN A 104 -16.70 -8.85 -7.86
N LYS A 105 -16.01 -7.81 -8.34
CA LYS A 105 -16.37 -7.04 -9.54
C LYS A 105 -15.37 -7.23 -10.68
N VAL A 106 -14.34 -8.05 -10.51
CA VAL A 106 -13.42 -8.43 -11.59
C VAL A 106 -13.93 -9.71 -12.24
N SER A 107 -14.25 -9.62 -13.53
CA SER A 107 -14.44 -10.79 -14.38
C SER A 107 -13.07 -11.35 -14.72
N TRP A 108 -12.65 -12.39 -14.01
CA TRP A 108 -11.47 -13.16 -14.38
C TRP A 108 -11.79 -13.95 -15.64
N ALA A 109 -11.01 -13.75 -16.70
CA ALA A 109 -11.07 -14.65 -17.84
C ALA A 109 -10.58 -16.03 -17.36
N ASN A 110 -11.49 -17.02 -17.38
CA ASN A 110 -11.15 -18.42 -17.16
C ASN A 110 -10.35 -18.97 -18.34
#